data_AF-A0A9P8G672-F1
#
_entry.id   AF-A0A9P8G672-F1
#
_cell.length_a   1.000
_cell.length_b   1.000
_cell.length_c   1.000
_cell.angle_alpha   90.00
_cell.angle_beta   90.00
_cell.angle_gamma   90.00
#
_symmetry.space_group_name_H-M   'P 1'
#
loop_
_entity.id
_entity.type
_entity.pdbx_description
1 polymer ?
#
loop_
_entity_poly.entity_id
_entity_poly.type
_entity_poly.pdbx_seq_one_letter_code
_entity_poly.pdbx_strand_id
1 'polypeptide(L)'
;MSKSGATIPRFDELPDGSAWGIWDSDGQRDALGTLNYLTPETKIEAAKEWDGLRHVIHRQTGLLYNGVTKDEVTTTNKLGLQSWHEIGGIVGRGVLIDYVAYAERHGIEYSPTDNHAISLQAIQRAAEEQGVRFRRGDILLVRSGLIKWYNDCEDHKSRDEYFERPDKKGVGVTPNPETVAWVWNQGFAAVAGDALAWEPIPYPASSPSFHQYLLASWGTPIGELWDLEALARTCARLGRYSFFLSSIPLNVPGGVASPPNALAVF
;
A
#
# COMPACT_ATOMS: atom_id res chain seq x y z
N MET A 1 25.08 -1.07 -15.81
CA MET A 1 24.57 0.31 -15.97
C MET A 1 23.89 0.37 -17.32
N SER A 2 22.56 0.31 -17.37
CA SER A 2 21.82 0.47 -18.63
C SER A 2 21.95 1.92 -19.09
N LYS A 3 22.29 2.14 -20.38
CA LYS A 3 22.34 3.48 -20.96
C LYS A 3 20.91 4.05 -21.02
N SER A 4 20.56 4.90 -20.06
CA SER A 4 19.37 5.74 -20.14
C SER A 4 19.57 6.77 -21.27
N GLY A 5 19.07 6.49 -22.46
CA GLY A 5 19.15 7.45 -23.58
C GLY A 5 19.09 6.87 -24.99
N ALA A 6 19.07 5.56 -25.18
CA ALA A 6 18.82 4.98 -26.51
C ALA A 6 17.31 5.14 -26.85
N THR A 7 17.00 5.83 -27.94
CA THR A 7 15.64 5.93 -28.46
C THR A 7 15.16 4.56 -28.89
N ILE A 8 14.04 4.10 -28.32
CA ILE A 8 13.47 2.80 -28.64
C ILE A 8 12.74 2.92 -29.99
N PRO A 9 13.06 2.06 -30.97
CA PRO A 9 12.48 2.15 -32.31
C PRO A 9 10.96 1.91 -32.29
N ARG A 10 10.24 2.59 -33.19
CA ARG A 10 8.83 2.33 -33.48
C ARG A 10 8.68 0.99 -34.20
N PHE A 11 7.46 0.44 -34.20
CA PHE A 11 7.18 -0.86 -34.83
C PHE A 11 7.68 -0.95 -36.28
N ASP A 12 7.46 0.11 -37.07
CA ASP A 12 7.88 0.19 -38.48
C ASP A 12 9.41 0.26 -38.66
N GLU A 13 10.15 0.48 -37.57
CA GLU A 13 11.62 0.58 -37.54
C GLU A 13 12.26 -0.73 -37.04
N LEU A 14 11.45 -1.75 -36.71
CA LEU A 14 11.93 -3.05 -36.25
C LEU A 14 12.31 -3.97 -37.42
N PRO A 15 13.52 -4.56 -37.42
CA PRO A 15 13.88 -5.56 -38.43
C PRO A 15 12.98 -6.79 -38.29
N ASP A 16 12.25 -7.10 -39.35
CA ASP A 16 11.24 -8.16 -39.44
C ASP A 16 10.19 -8.13 -38.32
N GLY A 17 9.90 -6.94 -37.77
CA GLY A 17 8.97 -6.77 -36.65
C GLY A 17 9.48 -7.31 -35.32
N SER A 18 10.78 -7.62 -35.20
CA SER A 18 11.39 -8.23 -34.03
C SER A 18 12.12 -7.21 -33.15
N ALA A 19 12.11 -7.44 -31.83
CA ALA A 19 12.82 -6.62 -30.86
C ALA A 19 14.28 -7.06 -30.63
N TRP A 20 14.85 -7.86 -31.53
CA TRP A 20 16.18 -8.47 -31.36
C TRP A 20 17.29 -7.43 -31.49
N GLY A 21 18.30 -7.52 -30.62
CA GLY A 21 19.45 -6.62 -30.65
C GLY A 21 19.20 -5.22 -30.08
N ILE A 22 17.95 -4.85 -29.76
CA ILE A 22 17.60 -3.52 -29.23
C ILE A 22 18.29 -3.24 -27.90
N TRP A 23 18.37 -4.25 -27.03
CA TRP A 23 18.94 -4.13 -25.68
C TRP A 23 20.26 -4.88 -25.51
N ASP A 24 20.82 -5.42 -26.61
CA ASP A 24 22.14 -6.04 -26.58
C ASP A 24 23.18 -5.00 -26.16
N SER A 25 24.12 -5.41 -25.31
CA SER A 25 25.10 -4.49 -24.72
C SER A 25 26.46 -5.17 -24.62
N ASP A 26 27.51 -4.46 -25.03
CA ASP A 26 28.91 -4.90 -24.92
C ASP A 26 29.16 -6.29 -25.54
N GLY A 27 28.50 -6.56 -26.67
CA GLY A 27 28.59 -7.83 -27.40
C GLY A 27 27.84 -9.01 -26.75
N GLN A 28 27.10 -8.75 -25.66
CA GLN A 28 26.23 -9.73 -25.02
C GLN A 28 24.79 -9.55 -25.48
N ARG A 29 24.11 -10.68 -25.74
CA ARG A 29 22.69 -10.69 -26.09
C ARG A 29 21.84 -10.43 -24.87
N ASP A 30 20.82 -9.59 -25.03
CA ASP A 30 19.81 -9.37 -24.01
C ASP A 30 18.97 -10.63 -23.76
N ALA A 31 18.59 -10.83 -22.50
CA ALA A 31 17.73 -11.93 -22.04
C ALA A 31 16.46 -11.45 -21.32
N LEU A 32 16.27 -10.13 -21.21
CA LEU A 32 15.15 -9.51 -20.51
C LEU A 32 14.03 -9.09 -21.45
N GLY A 33 14.34 -8.77 -22.71
CA GLY A 33 13.39 -8.31 -23.71
C GLY A 33 12.69 -7.03 -23.26
N THR A 34 11.37 -7.01 -23.38
CA THR A 34 10.54 -5.86 -22.99
C THR A 34 10.57 -5.56 -21.48
N LEU A 35 11.12 -6.44 -20.63
CA LEU A 35 11.36 -6.09 -19.22
C LEU A 35 12.37 -4.95 -19.05
N ASN A 36 13.17 -4.66 -20.08
CA ASN A 36 14.05 -3.48 -20.11
C ASN A 36 13.29 -2.14 -20.10
N TYR A 37 11.98 -2.13 -20.40
CA TYR A 37 11.12 -0.95 -20.19
C TYR A 37 10.92 -0.59 -18.72
N LEU A 38 11.17 -1.53 -17.79
CA LEU A 38 11.10 -1.31 -16.34
C LEU A 38 12.37 -0.57 -15.85
N THR A 39 12.52 0.68 -16.26
CA THR A 39 13.60 1.57 -15.85
C THR A 39 13.50 1.94 -14.36
N PRO A 40 14.57 2.44 -13.72
CA PRO A 40 14.49 2.99 -12.36
C PRO A 40 13.37 4.03 -12.19
N GLU A 41 13.16 4.89 -13.19
CA GLU A 41 12.12 5.93 -13.17
C GLU A 41 10.71 5.32 -13.20
N THR A 42 10.45 4.35 -14.09
CA THR A 42 9.14 3.67 -14.14
C THR A 42 8.87 2.83 -12.89
N LYS A 43 9.91 2.24 -12.29
CA LYS A 43 9.82 1.54 -11.01
C LYS A 43 9.53 2.48 -9.84
N ILE A 44 10.10 3.69 -9.84
CA ILE A 44 9.82 4.75 -8.85
C ILE A 44 8.38 5.24 -8.97
N GLU A 45 7.85 5.40 -10.18
CA GLU A 45 6.46 5.82 -10.37
C GLU A 45 5.45 4.74 -9.96
N ALA A 46 5.76 3.46 -10.23
CA ALA A 46 4.95 2.33 -9.79
C ALA A 46 5.00 2.13 -8.26
N ALA A 47 6.00 2.70 -7.60
CA ALA A 47 6.34 2.47 -6.21
C ALA A 47 5.40 3.12 -5.18
N LYS A 48 4.12 3.33 -5.42
CA LYS A 48 3.28 4.18 -4.53
C LYS A 48 2.36 3.44 -3.56
N GLU A 49 2.48 2.13 -3.41
CA GLU A 49 1.44 1.31 -2.73
C GLU A 49 1.88 0.71 -1.37
N TRP A 50 3.17 0.81 -1.04
CA TRP A 50 3.74 0.53 0.29
C TRP A 50 4.56 1.73 0.71
N ASP A 51 4.19 2.41 1.79
CA ASP A 51 5.01 3.47 2.34
C ASP A 51 6.13 2.92 3.21
N GLY A 52 7.36 3.17 2.76
CA GLY A 52 8.58 2.86 3.50
C GLY A 52 8.89 3.89 4.57
N LEU A 53 9.87 3.57 5.42
CA LEU A 53 10.24 4.39 6.58
C LEU A 53 10.88 5.75 6.22
N ARG A 54 11.04 6.04 4.93
CA ARG A 54 11.47 7.31 4.35
C ARG A 54 10.32 8.24 3.98
N HIS A 55 9.09 7.73 3.96
CA HIS A 55 7.95 8.39 3.35
C HIS A 55 7.51 9.65 4.11
N VAL A 56 7.55 9.63 5.45
CA VAL A 56 7.08 10.73 6.29
C VAL A 56 8.12 11.11 7.34
N ILE A 57 8.30 12.42 7.52
CA ILE A 57 9.03 13.01 8.63
C ILE A 57 8.03 13.34 9.75
N HIS A 58 8.40 13.05 11.00
CA HIS A 58 7.62 13.49 12.15
C HIS A 58 7.70 15.02 12.26
N ARG A 59 6.56 15.70 12.13
CA ARG A 59 6.52 17.16 11.92
C ARG A 59 7.11 17.96 13.09
N GLN A 60 6.92 17.50 14.32
CA GLN A 60 7.35 18.21 15.52
C GLN A 60 8.86 18.12 15.74
N THR A 61 9.49 16.98 15.40
CA THR A 61 10.93 16.76 15.62
C THR A 61 11.76 16.99 14.37
N GLY A 62 11.17 16.92 13.18
CA GLY A 62 11.89 16.96 11.91
C GLY A 62 12.68 15.68 11.59
N LEU A 63 12.43 14.59 12.33
CA LEU A 63 13.16 13.32 12.22
C LEU A 63 12.28 12.21 11.62
N LEU A 64 12.91 11.23 10.99
CA LEU A 64 12.34 9.95 10.57
C LEU A 64 12.55 8.88 11.65
N TYR A 65 12.13 7.65 11.36
CA TYR A 65 12.28 6.50 12.26
C TYR A 65 13.72 6.36 12.80
N ASN A 66 13.83 6.08 14.10
CA ASN A 66 15.09 5.94 14.82
C ASN A 66 15.97 7.22 14.82
N GLY A 67 15.35 8.40 14.72
CA GLY A 67 16.04 9.69 14.80
C GLY A 67 16.84 10.08 13.56
N VAL A 68 16.63 9.37 12.45
CA VAL A 68 17.34 9.63 11.18
C VAL A 68 16.86 10.96 10.58
N THR A 69 17.80 11.75 10.07
CA THR A 69 17.49 13.06 9.47
C THR A 69 17.13 12.94 7.98
N LYS A 70 16.48 13.98 7.44
CA LYS A 70 16.19 14.09 6.00
C LYS A 70 17.47 14.04 5.15
N ASP A 71 18.52 14.71 5.59
CA ASP A 71 19.80 14.78 4.87
C ASP A 71 20.50 13.41 4.81
N GLU A 72 20.36 12.60 5.86
CA GLU A 72 20.89 11.23 5.85
C GLU A 72 20.14 10.33 4.84
N VAL A 73 18.82 10.41 4.73
CA VAL A 73 18.08 9.55 3.79
C VAL A 73 18.23 10.00 2.34
N THR A 74 18.53 11.27 2.07
CA THR A 74 18.81 11.76 0.70
C THR A 74 20.22 11.43 0.21
N THR A 75 21.16 11.16 1.12
CA THR A 75 22.57 10.87 0.81
C THR A 75 22.99 9.42 1.03
N THR A 76 22.15 8.60 1.67
CA THR A 76 22.44 7.19 1.99
C THR A 76 21.25 6.30 1.67
N ASN A 77 21.37 4.98 1.94
CA ASN A 77 20.28 4.00 1.84
C ASN A 77 19.60 3.69 3.19
N LYS A 78 19.91 4.40 4.29
CA LYS A 78 19.29 4.18 5.60
C LYS A 78 17.76 4.20 5.53
N LEU A 79 17.07 3.28 6.19
CA LEU A 79 15.60 3.16 6.15
C LEU A 79 14.99 2.82 4.77
N GLY A 80 15.81 2.51 3.76
CA GLY A 80 15.33 2.14 2.43
C GLY A 80 14.79 0.71 2.36
N LEU A 81 13.99 0.44 1.33
CA LEU A 81 13.28 -0.84 1.15
C LEU A 81 14.19 -2.06 1.01
N GLN A 82 15.47 -1.89 0.66
CA GLN A 82 16.40 -3.02 0.57
C GLN A 82 16.53 -3.79 1.90
N SER A 83 16.37 -3.11 3.03
CA SER A 83 16.38 -3.78 4.35
C SER A 83 15.18 -4.70 4.56
N TRP A 84 14.06 -4.47 3.88
CA TRP A 84 12.92 -5.40 3.88
C TRP A 84 13.21 -6.63 3.01
N HIS A 85 13.98 -6.47 1.92
CA HIS A 85 14.43 -7.59 1.08
C HIS A 85 15.40 -8.52 1.80
N GLU A 86 16.31 -7.96 2.61
CA GLU A 86 17.27 -8.75 3.40
C GLU A 86 16.60 -9.73 4.37
N ILE A 87 15.38 -9.43 4.83
CA ILE A 87 14.55 -10.31 5.67
C ILE A 87 13.54 -11.15 4.88
N GLY A 88 13.56 -11.11 3.55
CA GLY A 88 12.66 -11.89 2.68
C GLY A 88 11.35 -11.19 2.30
N GLY A 89 11.23 -9.88 2.50
CA GLY A 89 10.02 -9.10 2.23
C GLY A 89 9.05 -9.05 3.40
N ILE A 90 7.80 -8.66 3.14
CA ILE A 90 6.74 -8.63 4.15
C ILE A 90 5.99 -9.96 4.07
N VAL A 91 6.42 -10.91 4.89
CA VAL A 91 5.87 -12.27 4.91
C VAL A 91 5.39 -12.60 6.32
N GLY A 92 4.13 -13.00 6.44
CA GLY A 92 3.54 -13.25 7.75
C GLY A 92 2.07 -13.67 7.68
N ARG A 93 1.38 -13.53 8.82
CA ARG A 93 -0.06 -13.79 8.90
C ARG A 93 -0.83 -12.52 8.55
N GLY A 94 -1.54 -12.54 7.42
CA GLY A 94 -2.51 -11.51 7.08
C GLY A 94 -3.84 -11.74 7.78
N VAL A 95 -4.49 -10.67 8.22
CA VAL A 95 -5.86 -10.69 8.75
C VAL A 95 -6.67 -9.62 8.03
N LEU A 96 -7.82 -10.02 7.47
CA LEU A 96 -8.72 -9.10 6.79
C LEU A 96 -9.85 -8.67 7.74
N ILE A 97 -10.11 -7.38 7.84
CA ILE A 97 -11.35 -6.79 8.36
C ILE A 97 -12.14 -6.26 7.16
N ASP A 98 -13.25 -6.94 6.83
CA ASP A 98 -14.13 -6.59 5.72
C ASP A 98 -15.21 -5.62 6.21
N TYR A 99 -14.83 -4.34 6.31
CA TYR A 99 -15.72 -3.30 6.82
C TYR A 99 -16.91 -3.07 5.88
N VAL A 100 -16.73 -3.21 4.56
CA VAL A 100 -17.82 -3.11 3.58
C VAL A 100 -18.91 -4.13 3.88
N ALA A 101 -18.57 -5.42 3.99
CA ALA A 101 -19.55 -6.46 4.26
C ALA A 101 -20.19 -6.31 5.66
N TYR A 102 -19.41 -5.83 6.64
CA TYR A 102 -19.94 -5.47 7.96
C TYR A 102 -20.94 -4.32 7.87
N ALA A 103 -20.61 -3.23 7.19
CA ALA A 103 -21.47 -2.06 7.02
C ALA A 103 -22.81 -2.43 6.36
N GLU A 104 -22.77 -3.25 5.29
CA GLU A 104 -23.97 -3.76 4.62
C GLU A 104 -24.88 -4.55 5.57
N ARG A 105 -24.33 -5.48 6.37
CA ARG A 105 -25.12 -6.28 7.33
C ARG A 105 -25.74 -5.45 8.45
N HIS A 106 -25.09 -4.34 8.82
CA HIS A 106 -25.53 -3.46 9.91
C HIS A 106 -26.30 -2.23 9.43
N GLY A 107 -26.59 -2.11 8.13
CA GLY A 107 -27.30 -0.96 7.56
C GLY A 107 -26.54 0.36 7.75
N ILE A 108 -25.21 0.32 7.76
CA ILE A 108 -24.36 1.51 7.85
C ILE A 108 -24.17 2.06 6.44
N GLU A 109 -24.84 3.17 6.14
CA GLU A 109 -24.65 3.88 4.88
C GLU A 109 -23.41 4.79 4.97
N TYR A 110 -22.48 4.63 4.03
CA TYR A 110 -21.33 5.51 3.86
C TYR A 110 -20.85 5.51 2.40
N SER A 111 -20.04 6.51 2.04
CA SER A 111 -19.34 6.54 0.75
C SER A 111 -17.83 6.42 0.96
N PRO A 112 -17.11 5.55 0.23
CA PRO A 112 -15.66 5.47 0.30
C PRO A 112 -14.95 6.69 -0.31
N THR A 113 -15.68 7.51 -1.09
CA THR A 113 -15.20 8.73 -1.74
C THR A 113 -15.62 10.02 -1.03
N ASP A 114 -16.31 9.92 0.11
CA ASP A 114 -16.56 11.03 1.02
C ASP A 114 -15.79 10.82 2.33
N ASN A 115 -15.86 11.78 3.26
CA ASN A 115 -15.20 11.67 4.55
C ASN A 115 -15.98 10.68 5.45
N HIS A 116 -15.42 9.48 5.62
CA HIS A 116 -15.96 8.46 6.50
C HIS A 116 -14.87 7.87 7.41
N ALA A 117 -15.10 7.94 8.73
CA ALA A 117 -14.13 7.50 9.71
C ALA A 117 -14.57 6.16 10.33
N ILE A 118 -13.89 5.07 9.97
CA ILE A 118 -14.15 3.73 10.50
C ILE A 118 -13.69 3.70 11.95
N SER A 119 -14.64 3.56 12.88
CA SER A 119 -14.35 3.53 14.30
C SER A 119 -13.66 2.24 14.74
N LEU A 120 -12.84 2.34 15.80
CA LEU A 120 -12.25 1.17 16.45
C LEU A 120 -13.31 0.14 16.85
N GLN A 121 -14.45 0.59 17.36
CA GLN A 121 -15.54 -0.29 17.78
C GLN A 121 -16.11 -1.06 16.59
N ALA A 122 -16.21 -0.45 15.41
CA ALA A 122 -16.64 -1.16 14.21
C ALA A 122 -15.61 -2.19 13.74
N ILE A 123 -14.31 -1.87 13.79
CA ILE A 123 -13.24 -2.83 13.49
C ILE A 123 -13.29 -4.03 14.43
N GLN A 124 -13.45 -3.79 15.74
CA GLN A 124 -13.52 -4.85 16.74
C GLN A 124 -14.75 -5.73 16.57
N ARG A 125 -15.93 -5.14 16.33
CA ARG A 125 -17.17 -5.91 16.06
C ARG A 125 -17.08 -6.71 14.76
N ALA A 126 -16.54 -6.12 13.69
CA ALA A 126 -16.29 -6.84 12.45
C ALA A 126 -15.33 -8.02 12.67
N ALA A 127 -14.26 -7.83 13.45
CA ALA A 127 -13.34 -8.90 13.81
C ALA A 127 -14.04 -10.03 14.59
N GLU A 128 -14.89 -9.69 15.56
CA GLU A 128 -15.68 -10.64 16.34
C GLU A 128 -16.62 -11.48 15.44
N GLU A 129 -17.38 -10.84 14.56
CA GLU A 129 -18.28 -11.52 13.62
C GLU A 129 -17.56 -12.42 12.63
N GLN A 130 -16.37 -11.99 12.20
CA GLN A 130 -15.52 -12.76 11.30
C GLN A 130 -14.74 -13.88 12.02
N GLY A 131 -14.87 -13.99 13.35
CA GLY A 131 -14.12 -14.95 14.15
C GLY A 131 -12.61 -14.69 14.19
N VAL A 132 -12.17 -13.45 13.93
CA VAL A 132 -10.76 -13.06 13.92
C VAL A 132 -10.27 -12.83 15.34
N ARG A 133 -9.18 -13.51 15.69
CA ARG A 133 -8.35 -13.17 16.84
C ARG A 133 -7.00 -12.64 16.36
N PHE A 134 -6.72 -11.39 16.71
CA PHE A 134 -5.45 -10.74 16.42
C PHE A 134 -4.32 -11.38 17.23
N ARG A 135 -3.14 -11.39 16.64
CA ARG A 135 -1.89 -11.86 17.23
C ARG A 135 -0.79 -10.85 16.93
N ARG A 136 0.18 -10.75 17.83
CA ARG A 136 1.38 -9.97 17.58
C ARG A 136 2.07 -10.46 16.30
N GLY A 137 2.47 -9.51 15.46
CA GLY A 137 3.06 -9.76 14.15
C GLY A 137 2.05 -9.94 13.02
N ASP A 138 0.74 -9.90 13.28
CA ASP A 138 -0.26 -9.89 12.21
C ASP A 138 -0.07 -8.65 11.30
N ILE A 139 -0.37 -8.83 10.03
CA ILE A 139 -0.51 -7.75 9.06
C ILE A 139 -2.00 -7.47 8.93
N LEU A 140 -2.45 -6.29 9.35
CA LEU A 140 -3.87 -5.93 9.40
C LEU A 140 -4.31 -5.29 8.08
N LEU A 141 -5.22 -5.93 7.37
CA LEU A 141 -5.84 -5.41 6.15
C LEU A 141 -7.25 -4.93 6.46
N VAL A 142 -7.59 -3.69 6.09
CA VAL A 142 -8.94 -3.13 6.23
C VAL A 142 -9.52 -2.87 4.85
N ARG A 143 -10.56 -3.62 4.48
CA ARG A 143 -11.34 -3.36 3.26
C ARG A 143 -12.45 -2.37 3.54
N SER A 144 -12.27 -1.16 3.04
CA SER A 144 -13.07 0.04 3.21
C SER A 144 -13.92 0.40 1.98
N GLY A 145 -13.68 -0.23 0.82
CA GLY A 145 -14.59 -0.23 -0.32
C GLY A 145 -14.28 0.75 -1.43
N LEU A 146 -13.16 1.48 -1.40
CA LEU A 146 -12.82 2.39 -2.49
C LEU A 146 -12.55 1.64 -3.81
N ILE A 147 -11.86 0.50 -3.78
CA ILE A 147 -11.62 -0.32 -4.98
C ILE A 147 -12.93 -0.95 -5.48
N LYS A 148 -13.82 -1.39 -4.58
CA LYS A 148 -15.18 -1.81 -4.95
C LYS A 148 -15.93 -0.71 -5.69
N TRP A 149 -15.97 0.50 -5.11
CA TRP A 149 -16.61 1.65 -5.74
C TRP A 149 -16.00 1.98 -7.11
N TYR A 150 -14.67 1.93 -7.23
CA TYR A 150 -13.97 2.17 -8.48
C TYR A 150 -14.41 1.18 -9.57
N ASN A 151 -14.46 -0.10 -9.24
CA ASN A 151 -14.81 -1.18 -10.17
C ASN A 151 -16.29 -1.17 -10.56
N ASP A 152 -17.19 -0.78 -9.64
CA ASP A 152 -18.63 -0.74 -9.87
C ASP A 152 -19.09 0.56 -10.55
N CYS A 153 -18.23 1.57 -10.68
CA CYS A 153 -18.60 2.86 -11.26
C CYS A 153 -18.71 2.78 -12.79
N GLU A 154 -19.93 2.81 -13.31
CA GLU A 154 -20.22 2.87 -14.75
C GLU A 154 -19.89 4.24 -15.38
N ASP A 155 -19.97 5.32 -14.59
CA ASP A 155 -19.60 6.67 -15.03
C ASP A 155 -18.10 6.93 -14.81
N HIS A 156 -17.30 6.49 -15.78
CA HIS A 156 -15.85 6.69 -15.77
C HIS A 156 -15.43 8.15 -15.65
N LYS A 157 -16.24 9.10 -16.14
CA LYS A 157 -15.88 10.52 -16.05
C LYS A 157 -15.98 11.01 -14.60
N SER A 158 -17.09 10.73 -13.92
CA SER A 158 -17.26 11.08 -12.51
C SER A 158 -16.23 10.37 -11.61
N ARG A 159 -15.83 9.15 -11.99
CA ARG A 159 -14.75 8.41 -11.33
C ARG A 159 -13.41 9.12 -11.48
N ASP A 160 -13.02 9.49 -12.69
CA ASP A 160 -11.74 10.16 -12.96
C ASP A 160 -11.71 11.56 -12.30
N GLU A 161 -12.83 12.29 -12.35
CA GLU A 161 -13.00 13.57 -11.65
C GLU A 161 -12.75 13.47 -10.14
N TYR A 162 -13.10 12.36 -9.49
CA TYR A 162 -12.80 12.16 -8.07
C TYR A 162 -11.29 12.12 -7.80
N PHE A 163 -10.52 11.40 -8.61
CA PHE A 163 -9.06 11.30 -8.43
C PHE A 163 -8.34 12.59 -8.81
N GLU A 164 -8.92 13.41 -9.67
CA GLU A 164 -8.34 14.71 -10.07
C GLU A 164 -8.61 15.84 -9.06
N ARG A 165 -9.60 15.68 -8.16
CA ARG A 165 -9.94 16.71 -7.15
C ARG A 165 -8.78 16.97 -6.18
N PRO A 166 -8.33 18.23 -6.01
CA PRO A 166 -7.29 18.58 -5.04
C PRO A 166 -7.71 18.36 -3.58
N ASP A 167 -8.99 18.52 -3.28
CA ASP A 167 -9.61 18.38 -1.95
C ASP A 167 -10.37 17.05 -1.79
N LYS A 168 -9.96 16.02 -2.54
CA LYS A 168 -10.58 14.70 -2.51
C LYS A 168 -10.65 14.17 -1.07
N LYS A 169 -11.79 13.58 -0.76
CA LYS A 169 -12.06 12.96 0.53
C LYS A 169 -11.93 11.45 0.42
N GLY A 170 -11.77 10.78 1.54
CA GLY A 170 -11.65 9.33 1.56
C GLY A 170 -12.04 8.73 2.90
N VAL A 171 -12.53 7.51 2.82
CA VAL A 171 -12.71 6.64 3.98
C VAL A 171 -11.36 6.22 4.58
N GLY A 172 -11.33 5.96 5.88
CA GLY A 172 -10.17 5.35 6.53
C GLY A 172 -10.42 5.05 8.01
N VAL A 173 -9.43 4.51 8.69
CA VAL A 173 -9.49 4.17 10.12
C VAL A 173 -9.32 5.43 10.97
N THR A 174 -10.22 5.65 11.93
CA THR A 174 -10.24 6.86 12.77
C THR A 174 -8.94 7.01 13.59
N PRO A 175 -8.17 8.09 13.43
CA PRO A 175 -6.89 8.28 14.12
C PRO A 175 -7.07 8.99 15.46
N ASN A 176 -7.86 8.43 16.38
CA ASN A 176 -7.99 8.95 17.74
C ASN A 176 -7.00 8.27 18.71
N PRO A 177 -6.71 8.85 19.90
CA PRO A 177 -5.73 8.28 20.83
C PRO A 177 -6.01 6.82 21.24
N GLU A 178 -7.29 6.45 21.37
CA GLU A 178 -7.70 5.08 21.69
C GLU A 178 -7.32 4.10 20.58
N THR A 179 -7.61 4.45 19.32
CA THR A 179 -7.32 3.60 18.15
C THR A 179 -5.83 3.48 17.92
N VAL A 180 -5.08 4.58 18.05
CA VAL A 180 -3.61 4.59 17.99
C VAL A 180 -3.01 3.67 19.06
N ALA A 181 -3.46 3.79 20.32
CA ALA A 181 -3.00 2.92 21.40
C ALA A 181 -3.35 1.44 21.15
N TRP A 182 -4.54 1.16 20.61
CA TRP A 182 -4.96 -0.19 20.26
C TRP A 182 -4.06 -0.82 19.19
N VAL A 183 -3.77 -0.11 18.09
CA VAL A 183 -2.90 -0.59 17.01
C VAL A 183 -1.52 -0.98 17.55
N TRP A 184 -0.92 -0.13 18.40
CA TRP A 184 0.36 -0.44 19.06
C TRP A 184 0.28 -1.68 19.96
N ASN A 185 -0.75 -1.75 20.81
CA ASN A 185 -0.90 -2.83 21.79
C ASN A 185 -1.14 -4.20 21.15
N GLN A 186 -1.83 -4.26 20.01
CA GLN A 186 -1.98 -5.50 19.23
C GLN A 186 -0.64 -5.97 18.65
N GLY A 187 0.31 -5.05 18.41
CA GLY A 187 1.64 -5.35 17.89
C GLY A 187 1.59 -5.80 16.44
N PHE A 188 0.81 -5.12 15.59
CA PHE A 188 0.78 -5.38 14.16
C PHE A 188 2.15 -5.07 13.52
N ALA A 189 2.58 -5.93 12.60
CA ALA A 189 3.85 -5.76 11.90
C ALA A 189 3.74 -4.73 10.77
N ALA A 190 2.57 -4.66 10.14
CA ALA A 190 2.21 -3.69 9.11
C ALA A 190 0.68 -3.53 9.08
N VAL A 191 0.22 -2.45 8.46
CA VAL A 191 -1.20 -2.25 8.14
C VAL A 191 -1.36 -2.04 6.64
N ALA A 192 -2.50 -2.42 6.09
CA ALA A 192 -2.84 -2.13 4.70
C ALA A 192 -4.35 -1.93 4.53
N GLY A 193 -4.75 -1.36 3.41
CA GLY A 193 -6.15 -1.20 3.04
C GLY A 193 -6.33 -0.83 1.58
N ASP A 194 -7.58 -0.74 1.18
CA ASP A 194 -8.00 -0.41 -0.19
C ASP A 194 -8.36 1.09 -0.35
N ALA A 195 -8.16 1.91 0.68
CA ALA A 195 -8.41 3.35 0.68
C ALA A 195 -7.23 4.16 0.09
N LEU A 196 -7.48 5.46 -0.19
CA LEU A 196 -6.45 6.44 -0.59
C LEU A 196 -5.37 6.66 0.46
N ALA A 197 -5.74 6.52 1.72
CA ALA A 197 -4.88 6.61 2.88
C ALA A 197 -5.41 5.64 3.94
N TRP A 198 -4.55 5.13 4.83
CA TRP A 198 -5.05 4.28 5.92
C TRP A 198 -5.95 5.03 6.93
N GLU A 199 -5.73 6.33 7.08
CA GLU A 199 -6.59 7.26 7.83
C GLU A 199 -7.54 8.04 6.89
N PRO A 200 -8.74 8.46 7.35
CA PRO A 200 -9.70 9.14 6.51
C PRO A 200 -9.19 10.51 6.08
N ILE A 201 -9.59 10.97 4.90
CA ILE A 201 -9.22 12.29 4.38
C ILE A 201 -10.49 13.15 4.26
N PRO A 202 -10.54 14.36 4.86
CA PRO A 202 -9.64 14.89 5.89
C PRO A 202 -9.95 14.30 7.29
N TYR A 203 -8.97 14.35 8.19
CA TYR A 203 -9.14 14.08 9.62
C TYR A 203 -8.95 15.38 10.44
N PRO A 204 -9.57 15.51 11.64
CA PRO A 204 -9.46 16.73 12.44
C PRO A 204 -8.00 17.06 12.79
N ALA A 205 -7.61 18.34 12.70
CA ALA A 205 -6.23 18.78 12.94
C ALA A 205 -5.69 18.49 14.35
N SER A 206 -6.57 18.34 15.34
CA SER A 206 -6.24 17.96 16.71
C SER A 206 -6.06 16.44 16.88
N SER A 207 -6.41 15.64 15.89
CA SER A 207 -6.26 14.19 15.94
C SER A 207 -4.80 13.80 15.71
N PRO A 208 -4.34 12.71 16.34
CA PRO A 208 -3.19 11.95 15.86
C PRO A 208 -3.19 11.75 14.34
N SER A 209 -2.01 11.50 13.77
CA SER A 209 -1.87 11.07 12.37
C SER A 209 -1.31 9.67 12.33
N PHE A 210 -2.03 8.73 11.72
CA PHE A 210 -1.54 7.37 11.56
C PHE A 210 -0.25 7.33 10.76
N HIS A 211 -0.10 8.15 9.71
CA HIS A 211 1.15 8.23 8.96
C HIS A 211 2.36 8.58 9.84
N GLN A 212 2.23 9.55 10.75
CA GLN A 212 3.33 9.94 11.64
C GLN A 212 3.62 8.91 12.73
N TYR A 213 2.58 8.30 13.32
CA TYR A 213 2.77 7.27 14.33
C TYR A 213 3.34 5.97 13.74
N LEU A 214 2.73 5.46 12.68
CA LEU A 214 3.12 4.20 12.05
C LEU A 214 4.51 4.32 11.43
N LEU A 215 4.72 5.26 10.50
CA LEU A 215 5.96 5.33 9.73
C LEU A 215 7.10 5.99 10.51
N ALA A 216 6.93 7.27 10.88
CA ALA A 216 8.02 8.06 11.45
C ALA A 216 8.35 7.68 12.90
N SER A 217 7.36 7.19 13.67
CA SER A 217 7.55 6.89 15.08
C SER A 217 7.85 5.41 15.34
N TRP A 218 6.97 4.50 14.91
CA TRP A 218 7.06 3.08 15.26
C TRP A 218 7.83 2.23 14.25
N GLY A 219 7.94 2.71 13.01
CA GLY A 219 8.54 1.93 11.93
C GLY A 219 7.61 0.85 11.36
N THR A 220 6.29 1.05 11.45
CA THR A 220 5.23 0.18 10.95
C THR A 220 4.85 0.58 9.52
N PRO A 221 5.07 -0.28 8.50
CA PRO A 221 4.68 0.00 7.11
C PRO A 221 3.17 0.16 6.90
N ILE A 222 2.80 0.96 5.90
CA ILE A 222 1.41 1.19 5.47
C ILE A 222 1.25 0.78 4.00
N GLY A 223 0.27 -0.06 3.70
CA GLY A 223 -0.16 -0.41 2.35
C GLY A 223 -1.46 0.28 1.96
N GLU A 224 -1.49 0.94 0.81
CA GLU A 224 -2.64 1.75 0.38
C GLU A 224 -3.09 1.35 -1.03
N LEU A 225 -4.37 1.52 -1.34
CA LEU A 225 -4.97 1.16 -2.63
C LEU A 225 -4.86 -0.32 -3.03
N TRP A 226 -4.81 -1.23 -2.07
CA TRP A 226 -4.79 -2.67 -2.36
C TRP A 226 -6.12 -3.14 -2.92
N ASP A 227 -6.11 -3.94 -3.99
CA ASP A 227 -7.31 -4.66 -4.43
C ASP A 227 -7.57 -5.85 -3.48
N LEU A 228 -8.58 -5.69 -2.63
CA LEU A 228 -9.00 -6.69 -1.64
C LEU A 228 -10.27 -7.44 -2.07
N GLU A 229 -10.80 -7.23 -3.28
CA GLU A 229 -12.12 -7.73 -3.69
C GLU A 229 -12.14 -9.26 -3.80
N ALA A 230 -11.14 -9.84 -4.48
CA ALA A 230 -11.03 -11.30 -4.60
C ALA A 230 -10.72 -11.97 -3.25
N LEU A 231 -9.94 -11.29 -2.40
CA LEU A 231 -9.62 -11.74 -1.05
C LEU A 231 -10.86 -11.79 -0.17
N ALA A 232 -11.65 -10.71 -0.15
CA ALA A 232 -12.88 -10.60 0.63
C ALA A 232 -13.90 -11.68 0.24
N ARG A 233 -14.14 -11.89 -1.06
CA ARG A 233 -14.99 -12.99 -1.55
C ARG A 233 -14.48 -14.36 -1.10
N THR A 234 -13.16 -14.56 -1.11
CA THR A 234 -12.55 -15.83 -0.67
C THR A 234 -12.69 -16.04 0.83
N CYS A 235 -12.45 -15.01 1.64
CA CYS A 235 -12.65 -15.04 3.08
C CYS A 235 -14.10 -15.37 3.44
N ALA A 236 -15.07 -14.70 2.80
CA ALA A 236 -16.49 -14.94 3.01
C ALA A 236 -16.90 -16.37 2.63
N ARG A 237 -16.45 -16.86 1.47
CA ARG A 237 -16.71 -18.23 1.00
C ARG A 237 -16.14 -19.30 1.93
N LEU A 238 -14.96 -19.06 2.51
CA LEU A 238 -14.28 -20.01 3.39
C LEU A 238 -14.64 -19.84 4.87
N GLY A 239 -15.33 -18.76 5.25
CA GLY A 239 -15.54 -18.39 6.66
C GLY A 239 -14.23 -18.16 7.42
N ARG A 240 -13.16 -17.73 6.73
CA ARG A 240 -11.81 -17.61 7.31
C ARG A 240 -11.15 -16.32 6.85
N TYR A 241 -10.87 -15.44 7.80
CA TYR A 241 -10.36 -14.08 7.56
C TYR A 241 -8.89 -13.90 7.97
N SER A 242 -8.17 -15.00 8.19
CA SER A 242 -6.71 -14.99 8.35
C SER A 242 -6.06 -15.98 7.41
N PHE A 243 -4.92 -15.60 6.85
CA PHE A 243 -4.23 -16.31 5.77
C PHE A 243 -2.72 -16.06 5.86
N PHE A 244 -1.94 -16.86 5.14
CA PHE A 244 -0.54 -16.54 4.91
C PHE A 244 -0.48 -15.41 3.88
N LEU A 245 0.25 -14.34 4.19
CA LEU A 245 0.47 -13.21 3.30
C LEU A 245 1.94 -13.16 2.93
N SER A 246 2.22 -13.07 1.62
CA SER A 246 3.53 -12.73 1.08
C SER A 246 3.40 -11.48 0.24
N SER A 247 4.10 -10.43 0.59
CA SER A 247 4.21 -9.22 -0.19
C SER A 247 5.70 -8.91 -0.39
N ILE A 248 6.11 -8.86 -1.65
CA ILE A 248 7.51 -8.65 -2.02
C ILE A 248 7.59 -7.33 -2.79
N PRO A 249 7.76 -6.20 -2.07
CA PRO A 249 7.99 -4.91 -2.69
C PRO A 249 9.17 -4.97 -3.67
N LEU A 250 9.29 -4.05 -4.61
CA LEU A 250 10.45 -3.95 -5.50
C LEU A 250 11.72 -3.68 -4.71
N ASN A 251 12.82 -4.32 -5.10
CA ASN A 251 14.13 -4.06 -4.50
C ASN A 251 14.73 -2.80 -5.11
N VAL A 252 14.33 -1.65 -4.56
CA VAL A 252 14.84 -0.34 -4.94
C VAL A 252 15.65 0.21 -3.76
N PRO A 253 16.99 0.11 -3.78
CA PRO A 253 17.83 0.68 -2.73
C PRO A 253 17.54 2.17 -2.52
N GLY A 254 17.26 2.55 -1.29
CA GLY A 254 16.86 3.92 -0.94
C GLY A 254 15.46 4.32 -1.37
N GLY A 255 14.68 3.40 -1.94
CA GLY A 255 13.28 3.61 -2.33
C GLY A 255 12.43 4.07 -1.16
N VAL A 256 11.50 4.98 -1.44
CA VAL A 256 10.57 5.53 -0.44
C VAL A 256 9.35 4.64 -0.27
N ALA A 257 8.89 4.04 -1.36
CA ALA A 257 7.70 3.21 -1.41
C ALA A 257 7.81 2.16 -2.54
N SER A 258 6.84 1.24 -2.68
CA SER A 258 6.83 0.20 -3.73
C SER A 258 5.41 -0.28 -4.10
N PRO A 259 5.12 -0.87 -5.30
CA PRO A 259 3.92 -1.69 -5.45
C PRO A 259 3.95 -2.86 -4.45
N PRO A 260 2.79 -3.47 -4.10
CA PRO A 260 2.69 -4.42 -3.02
C PRO A 260 3.13 -5.80 -3.44
N ASN A 261 2.84 -6.21 -4.69
CA ASN A 261 3.09 -7.57 -5.16
C ASN A 261 2.69 -8.61 -4.09
N ALA A 262 1.43 -8.53 -3.66
CA ALA A 262 0.91 -9.24 -2.51
C ALA A 262 0.09 -10.47 -2.91
N LEU A 263 0.33 -11.58 -2.21
CA LEU A 263 -0.33 -12.87 -2.40
C LEU A 263 -0.87 -13.35 -1.06
N ALA A 264 -2.18 -13.62 -1.01
CA ALA A 264 -2.82 -14.29 0.11
C ALA A 264 -2.99 -15.79 -0.20
N VAL A 265 -2.55 -16.65 0.72
CA VAL A 265 -2.59 -18.11 0.59
C VAL A 265 -3.37 -18.71 1.77
N PHE A 266 -4.32 -19.60 1.45
CA PHE A 266 -5.35 -20.14 2.35
C PHE A 266 -5.14 -21.63 2.63
#